data_AF-A0A7G7KKD5-F1
#
_entry.id   AF-A0A7G7KKD5-F1
#
_cell.length_a   1.000
_cell.length_b   1.000
_cell.length_c   1.000
_cell.angle_alpha   90.00
_cell.angle_beta   90.00
_cell.angle_gamma   90.00
#
_symmetry.space_group_name_H-M   'P 1'
#
loop_
_entity.id
_entity.type
_entity.pdbx_description
1 polymer ?
#
loop_
_entity_poly.entity_id
_entity_poly.type
_entity_poly.pdbx_seq_one_letter_code
_entity_poly.pdbx_strand_id
1 'polypeptide(L)'
;MVVHGRSGGEIPSCWLELADAVACRRQAPVLLEALTAAEPAQTRGLSLTSDPEHEWLVPLLLLPGSHVRSDLPEIRQRLREAGTSITLLPFLGAWPYWRDLLGRWLSSADDLAAASWAVVHHPVRPGPADRYLKLLQSQLGCPLVPADQWEVFETEHPGYQPRPLALAPNRMSEALRQAGGSPALLEVPLVRSGLIDLLAALP
;
A
#
# COMPACT_ATOMS: atom_id res chain seq x y z
N MET A 1 -11.19 3.80 -3.19
CA MET A 1 -9.84 3.39 -2.77
C MET A 1 -8.97 4.62 -2.64
N VAL A 2 -8.17 4.72 -1.59
CA VAL A 2 -7.28 5.87 -1.35
C VAL A 2 -5.83 5.41 -1.47
N VAL A 3 -5.06 6.10 -2.30
CA VAL A 3 -3.62 5.85 -2.52
C VAL A 3 -2.83 7.10 -2.18
N HIS A 4 -1.53 6.97 -1.94
CA HIS A 4 -0.69 8.16 -1.69
C HIS A 4 -0.69 9.11 -2.90
N GLY A 5 -0.53 8.57 -4.12
CA GLY A 5 -0.32 9.37 -5.34
C GLY A 5 1.10 9.91 -5.49
N ARG A 6 1.35 10.66 -6.56
CA ARG A 6 2.60 11.39 -6.84
C ARG A 6 2.39 12.89 -6.67
N SER A 7 3.44 13.68 -6.87
CA SER A 7 3.34 15.16 -6.78
C SER A 7 2.20 15.67 -7.67
N GLY A 8 1.37 16.58 -7.14
CA GLY A 8 0.20 17.09 -7.84
C GLY A 8 -1.00 16.14 -7.94
N GLY A 9 -0.99 15.02 -7.21
CA GLY A 9 -2.11 14.06 -7.19
C GLY A 9 -2.11 13.07 -8.36
N GLU A 10 -1.03 12.98 -9.13
CA GLU A 10 -0.91 12.01 -10.22
C GLU A 10 -1.03 10.57 -9.69
N ILE A 11 -1.88 9.77 -10.32
CA ILE A 11 -2.10 8.36 -10.00
C ILE A 11 -1.38 7.50 -11.06
N PRO A 12 -0.33 6.76 -10.69
CA PRO A 12 0.34 5.82 -11.59
C PRO A 12 -0.62 4.80 -12.24
N SER A 13 -0.37 4.40 -13.48
CA SER A 13 -1.23 3.48 -14.25
C SER A 13 -1.49 2.14 -13.54
N CYS A 14 -0.50 1.61 -12.80
CA CYS A 14 -0.67 0.38 -12.04
C CYS A 14 -1.81 0.43 -11.02
N TRP A 15 -2.15 1.63 -10.51
CA TRP A 15 -3.30 1.82 -9.63
C TRP A 15 -4.61 1.81 -10.40
N LEU A 16 -4.66 2.47 -11.57
CA LEU A 16 -5.82 2.45 -12.44
C LEU A 16 -6.15 1.01 -12.86
N GLU A 17 -5.13 0.28 -13.31
CA GLU A 17 -5.27 -1.14 -13.66
C GLU A 17 -5.72 -2.02 -12.48
N LEU A 18 -5.24 -1.73 -11.26
CA LEU A 18 -5.69 -2.43 -10.06
C LEU A 18 -7.16 -2.13 -9.78
N ALA A 19 -7.58 -0.86 -9.86
CA ALA A 19 -8.97 -0.47 -9.64
C ALA A 19 -9.91 -1.10 -10.66
N ASP A 20 -9.54 -1.11 -11.94
CA ASP A 20 -10.30 -1.75 -13.01
C ASP A 20 -10.44 -3.27 -12.78
N ALA A 21 -9.34 -3.93 -12.38
CA ALA A 21 -9.36 -5.36 -12.09
C ALA A 21 -10.24 -5.68 -10.88
N VAL A 22 -10.19 -4.86 -9.81
CA VAL A 22 -11.05 -5.01 -8.63
C VAL A 22 -12.51 -4.75 -8.99
N ALA A 23 -12.80 -3.68 -9.74
CA ALA A 23 -14.15 -3.33 -10.18
C ALA A 23 -14.76 -4.47 -11.02
N CYS A 24 -13.98 -5.02 -11.95
CA CYS A 24 -14.37 -6.17 -12.75
C CYS A 24 -14.62 -7.41 -11.86
N ARG A 25 -13.75 -7.71 -10.91
CA ARG A 25 -13.91 -8.90 -10.06
C ARG A 25 -15.12 -8.81 -9.12
N ARG A 26 -15.37 -7.62 -8.55
CA ARG A 26 -16.44 -7.41 -7.57
C ARG A 26 -17.77 -6.96 -8.18
N GLN A 27 -17.80 -6.64 -9.48
CA GLN A 27 -18.97 -6.14 -10.20
C GLN A 27 -19.55 -4.86 -9.57
N ALA A 28 -18.70 -4.00 -9.02
CA ALA A 28 -19.09 -2.71 -8.44
C ALA A 28 -18.06 -1.63 -8.77
N PRO A 29 -18.47 -0.35 -8.87
CA PRO A 29 -17.56 0.75 -9.16
C PRO A 29 -16.43 0.86 -8.12
N VAL A 30 -15.23 1.17 -8.60
CA VAL A 30 -14.06 1.44 -7.77
C VAL A 30 -13.45 2.77 -8.20
N LEU A 31 -13.52 3.75 -7.31
CA LEU A 31 -12.92 5.06 -7.52
C LEU A 31 -11.56 5.14 -6.83
N LEU A 32 -10.65 5.94 -7.39
CA LEU A 32 -9.34 6.21 -6.82
C LEU A 32 -9.22 7.68 -6.41
N GLU A 33 -8.73 7.91 -5.21
CA GLU A 33 -8.38 9.24 -4.68
C GLU A 33 -6.91 9.23 -4.25
N ALA A 34 -6.14 10.23 -4.68
CA ALA A 34 -4.76 10.43 -4.30
C ALA A 34 -4.67 11.44 -3.14
N LEU A 35 -3.96 11.09 -2.07
CA LEU A 35 -3.75 11.98 -0.92
C LEU A 35 -2.93 13.23 -1.25
N THR A 36 -2.07 13.16 -2.26
CA THR A 36 -1.24 14.28 -2.71
C THR A 36 -1.93 15.26 -3.66
N ALA A 37 -3.20 15.03 -3.99
CA ALA A 37 -3.98 15.95 -4.79
C ALA A 37 -4.30 17.22 -3.99
N ALA A 38 -4.04 18.40 -4.56
CA ALA A 38 -4.32 19.68 -3.91
C ALA A 38 -5.82 19.92 -3.71
N GLU A 39 -6.61 19.39 -4.63
CA GLU A 39 -8.07 19.33 -4.53
C GLU A 39 -8.46 17.86 -4.41
N PRO A 40 -9.47 17.52 -3.58
CA PRO A 40 -10.08 16.20 -3.65
C PRO A 40 -10.42 15.88 -5.10
N ALA A 41 -10.40 14.59 -5.47
CA ALA A 41 -10.99 14.20 -6.73
C ALA A 41 -12.41 14.76 -6.73
N GLN A 42 -12.66 15.80 -7.53
CA GLN A 42 -14.01 16.17 -7.91
C GLN A 42 -14.59 14.85 -8.38
N THR A 43 -15.71 14.44 -7.80
CA THR A 43 -16.53 13.32 -8.26
C THR A 43 -16.89 13.60 -9.71
N ARG A 44 -15.91 13.41 -10.61
CA ARG A 44 -15.97 13.77 -12.01
C ARG A 44 -16.78 12.68 -12.66
N GLY A 45 -18.08 12.95 -12.75
CA GLY A 45 -18.85 12.59 -13.92
C GLY A 45 -18.97 11.11 -14.24
N LEU A 46 -18.84 10.21 -13.25
CA LEU A 46 -19.65 9.01 -13.33
C LEU A 46 -21.06 9.45 -12.93
N SER A 47 -21.84 9.84 -13.94
CA SER A 47 -23.29 9.76 -13.87
C SER A 47 -23.65 8.28 -13.71
N LEU A 48 -23.38 7.73 -12.51
CA LEU A 48 -24.13 6.59 -12.01
C LEU A 48 -25.50 7.19 -11.76
N THR A 49 -26.52 6.65 -12.40
CA THR A 49 -27.91 7.10 -12.33
C THR A 49 -28.55 6.93 -10.94
N SER A 50 -27.73 6.79 -9.90
CA SER A 50 -28.07 6.54 -8.51
C SER A 50 -26.81 6.82 -7.69
N ASP A 51 -26.84 7.88 -6.87
CA ASP A 51 -25.84 8.05 -5.81
C ASP A 51 -25.82 6.78 -4.96
N PRO A 52 -24.65 6.19 -4.67
CA PRO A 52 -24.59 4.99 -3.84
C PRO A 52 -25.15 5.30 -2.45
N GLU A 53 -26.01 4.42 -1.93
CA GLU A 53 -26.56 4.56 -0.57
C GLU A 53 -25.46 4.52 0.50
N HIS A 54 -24.30 3.93 0.19
CA HIS A 54 -23.15 3.82 1.09
C HIS A 54 -21.82 3.62 0.35
N GLU A 55 -20.77 4.29 0.82
CA GLU A 55 -19.42 4.24 0.25
C GLU A 55 -18.37 3.69 1.22
N TRP A 56 -17.33 3.07 0.66
CA TRP A 56 -16.25 2.45 1.40
C TRP A 56 -14.93 3.16 1.11
N LEU A 57 -14.37 3.80 2.14
CA LEU A 57 -13.05 4.41 2.08
C LEU A 57 -11.99 3.36 2.43
N VAL A 58 -11.31 2.84 1.40
CA VAL A 58 -10.33 1.74 1.50
C VAL A 58 -8.91 2.29 1.35
N PRO A 59 -8.12 2.45 2.44
CA PRO A 59 -6.80 3.07 2.37
C PRO A 59 -5.71 2.06 2.03
N LEU A 60 -5.09 2.21 0.85
CA LEU A 60 -3.97 1.39 0.39
C LEU A 60 -2.62 1.94 0.89
N LEU A 61 -2.49 2.04 2.21
CA LEU A 61 -1.27 2.46 2.90
C LEU A 61 -0.69 1.27 3.66
N LEU A 62 0.64 1.11 3.61
CA LEU A 62 1.32 -0.05 4.21
C LEU A 62 1.74 0.16 5.66
N LEU A 63 1.98 1.41 6.05
CA LEU A 63 2.48 1.79 7.38
C LEU A 63 1.57 2.84 8.02
N PRO A 64 1.45 2.88 9.36
CA PRO A 64 0.63 3.85 10.09
C PRO A 64 1.31 5.23 10.22
N GLY A 65 1.57 5.88 9.08
CA GLY A 65 2.16 7.23 9.00
C GLY A 65 1.16 8.38 9.26
N SER A 66 1.57 9.63 9.00
CA SER A 66 0.71 10.82 9.15
C SER A 66 -0.58 10.70 8.34
N HIS A 67 -0.49 10.24 7.09
CA HIS A 67 -1.64 10.00 6.22
C HIS A 67 -2.73 9.13 6.87
N VAL A 68 -2.32 8.04 7.53
CA VAL A 68 -3.25 7.12 8.20
C VAL A 68 -3.92 7.79 9.40
N ARG A 69 -3.18 8.64 10.12
CA ARG A 69 -3.60 9.19 11.42
C ARG A 69 -4.34 10.52 11.33
N SER A 70 -4.11 11.29 10.27
CA SER A 70 -4.61 12.67 10.13
C SER A 70 -5.47 12.78 8.88
N ASP A 71 -4.89 12.52 7.72
CA ASP A 71 -5.54 12.80 6.44
C ASP A 71 -6.77 11.90 6.18
N LEU A 72 -6.69 10.60 6.49
CA LEU A 72 -7.83 9.70 6.32
C LEU A 72 -9.04 10.07 7.21
N PRO A 73 -8.87 10.36 8.52
CA PRO A 73 -9.93 10.95 9.33
C PRO A 73 -10.54 12.23 8.75
N GLU A 74 -9.71 13.14 8.22
CA GLU A 74 -10.17 14.40 7.62
C GLU A 74 -10.98 14.16 6.33
N ILE A 75 -10.52 13.27 5.46
CA ILE A 75 -11.24 12.86 4.25
C ILE A 75 -12.61 12.27 4.62
N ARG A 76 -12.64 11.36 5.59
CA ARG A 76 -13.89 10.77 6.07
C ARG A 76 -14.84 11.83 6.61
N GLN A 77 -14.33 12.80 7.38
CA GLN A 77 -15.13 13.87 7.95
C GLN A 77 -15.73 14.76 6.86
N ARG A 78 -14.91 15.19 5.89
CA ARG A 78 -15.36 15.96 4.71
C ARG A 78 -16.47 15.25 3.93
N LEU A 79 -16.32 13.95 3.67
CA LEU A 79 -17.33 13.16 2.93
C LEU A 79 -18.65 13.04 3.71
N ARG A 80 -18.58 12.93 5.04
CA ARG A 80 -19.77 12.94 5.90
C ARG A 80 -20.47 14.29 5.90
N GLU A 81 -19.72 15.38 5.94
CA GLU A 81 -20.25 16.74 5.86
C GLU A 81 -20.92 17.04 4.52
N ALA A 82 -20.48 16.37 3.45
CA ALA A 82 -21.13 16.39 2.14
C ALA A 82 -22.39 15.49 2.05
N GLY A 83 -22.76 14.79 3.11
CA GLY A 83 -23.94 13.92 3.16
C GLY A 83 -23.70 12.47 2.73
N THR A 84 -22.47 12.08 2.40
CA THR A 84 -22.15 10.70 2.01
C THR A 84 -22.16 9.77 3.23
N SER A 85 -22.94 8.70 3.16
CA SER A 85 -22.87 7.58 4.10
C SER A 85 -21.58 6.80 3.85
N ILE A 86 -20.61 6.86 4.77
CA ILE A 86 -19.26 6.31 4.53
C ILE A 86 -18.69 5.46 5.67
N THR A 87 -18.09 4.34 5.31
CA THR A 87 -17.28 3.48 6.19
C THR A 87 -15.80 3.60 5.83
N LEU A 88 -14.98 4.05 6.79
CA LEU A 88 -13.52 4.01 6.67
C LEU A 88 -13.00 2.67 7.19
N LEU A 89 -12.37 1.90 6.31
CA LEU A 89 -11.65 0.69 6.69
C LEU A 89 -10.27 1.01 7.28
N PRO A 90 -9.69 0.09 8.08
CA PRO A 90 -8.29 0.19 8.47
C PRO A 90 -7.37 0.28 7.24
N PHE A 91 -6.20 0.92 7.39
CA PHE A 91 -5.19 0.91 6.33
C PHE A 91 -4.75 -0.53 6.00
N LEU A 92 -4.38 -0.79 4.74
CA LEU A 92 -4.05 -2.12 4.24
C LEU A 92 -3.05 -2.88 5.11
N GLY A 93 -2.01 -2.20 5.61
CA GLY A 93 -1.02 -2.81 6.51
C GLY A 93 -1.62 -3.45 7.78
N ALA A 94 -2.76 -2.95 8.27
CA ALA A 94 -3.42 -3.52 9.44
C ALA A 94 -4.16 -4.84 9.15
N TRP A 95 -4.39 -5.19 7.88
CA TRP A 95 -5.23 -6.33 7.53
C TRP A 95 -4.48 -7.64 7.76
N PRO A 96 -5.05 -8.62 8.49
CA PRO A 96 -4.40 -9.92 8.70
C PRO A 96 -4.05 -10.63 7.39
N TYR A 97 -5.02 -10.78 6.48
CA TYR A 97 -4.81 -11.47 5.21
C TYR A 97 -3.81 -10.78 4.28
N TRP A 98 -3.65 -9.46 4.40
CA TRP A 98 -2.58 -8.73 3.70
C TRP A 98 -1.20 -9.12 4.25
N ARG A 99 -1.06 -9.20 5.57
CA ARG A 99 0.19 -9.63 6.21
C ARG A 99 0.52 -11.09 5.89
N ASP A 100 -0.48 -11.96 5.80
CA ASP A 100 -0.31 -13.34 5.34
C ASP A 100 0.15 -13.40 3.87
N LEU A 101 -0.39 -12.54 3.01
CA LEU A 101 0.07 -12.40 1.62
C LEU A 101 1.52 -11.92 1.54
N LEU A 102 1.93 -10.97 2.39
CA LEU A 102 3.32 -10.54 2.49
C LEU A 102 4.24 -11.68 2.94
N GLY A 103 3.84 -12.49 3.93
CA GLY A 103 4.61 -13.66 4.35
C GLY A 103 4.78 -14.68 3.24
N ARG A 104 3.71 -14.95 2.47
CA ARG A 104 3.79 -15.82 1.28
C ARG A 104 4.70 -15.25 0.20
N TRP A 105 4.65 -13.94 -0.05
CA TRP A 105 5.54 -13.27 -0.99
C TRP A 105 7.00 -13.47 -0.63
N LEU A 106 7.37 -13.27 0.64
CA LEU A 106 8.74 -13.49 1.11
C LEU A 106 9.18 -14.95 1.02
N SER A 107 8.25 -15.90 1.19
CA SER A 107 8.53 -17.34 1.13
C SER A 107 8.55 -17.89 -0.31
N SER A 108 7.83 -17.25 -1.24
CA SER A 108 7.68 -17.67 -2.65
C SER A 108 8.83 -17.23 -3.55
N ALA A 109 9.85 -16.57 -3.00
CA ALA A 109 11.04 -16.22 -3.75
C ALA A 109 11.80 -17.51 -4.10
N ASP A 110 11.58 -18.02 -5.31
CA ASP A 110 12.19 -19.22 -5.89
C ASP A 110 13.75 -19.21 -5.95
N ASP A 111 14.42 -18.21 -5.39
CA ASP A 111 15.89 -18.08 -5.31
C ASP A 111 16.47 -18.47 -3.93
N LEU A 112 15.69 -19.15 -3.09
CA LEU A 112 16.03 -19.52 -1.71
C LEU A 112 16.93 -20.77 -1.60
N ALA A 113 18.16 -20.67 -2.09
CA ALA A 113 19.24 -21.54 -1.62
C ALA A 113 20.32 -20.81 -0.80
N ALA A 114 20.41 -19.46 -0.83
CA ALA A 114 21.48 -18.77 -0.10
C ALA A 114 21.25 -17.30 0.31
N ALA A 115 20.26 -16.58 -0.21
CA ALA A 115 20.15 -15.13 0.04
C ALA A 115 19.33 -14.82 1.30
N SER A 116 19.93 -14.03 2.21
CA SER A 116 19.20 -13.37 3.29
C SER A 116 18.42 -12.17 2.72
N TRP A 117 17.24 -11.90 3.24
CA TRP A 117 16.40 -10.79 2.76
C TRP A 117 16.11 -9.80 3.88
N ALA A 118 16.06 -8.53 3.53
CA ALA A 118 15.59 -7.47 4.41
C ALA A 118 14.47 -6.71 3.70
N VAL A 119 13.39 -6.45 4.44
CA VAL A 119 12.27 -5.67 3.90
C VAL A 119 12.56 -4.20 4.16
N VAL A 120 12.67 -3.43 3.08
CA VAL A 120 13.04 -2.02 3.13
C VAL A 120 11.81 -1.15 2.98
N HIS A 121 11.60 -0.22 3.90
CA HIS A 121 10.38 0.59 3.94
C HIS A 121 10.67 2.08 3.94
N HIS A 122 9.67 2.88 3.53
CA HIS A 122 9.77 4.34 3.61
C HIS A 122 10.02 4.80 5.06
N PRO A 123 10.88 5.81 5.29
CA PRO A 123 11.11 6.33 6.63
C PRO A 123 9.81 6.81 7.27
N VAL A 124 9.59 6.41 8.51
CA VAL A 124 8.45 6.85 9.32
C VAL A 124 8.95 7.66 10.50
N ARG A 125 8.16 8.66 10.91
CA ARG A 125 8.47 9.43 12.12
C ARG A 125 8.43 8.50 13.34
N PRO A 126 9.37 8.65 14.30
CA PRO A 126 9.35 7.89 15.55
C PRO A 126 8.00 8.01 16.27
N GLY A 127 7.63 6.96 17.01
CA GLY A 127 6.44 6.91 17.85
C GLY A 127 5.47 5.78 17.47
N PRO A 128 4.18 6.05 17.18
CA PRO A 128 3.17 5.00 17.00
C PRO A 128 3.51 3.94 15.94
N ALA A 129 4.28 4.30 14.91
CA ALA A 129 4.70 3.37 13.87
C ALA A 129 5.70 2.32 14.38
N ASP A 130 6.48 2.62 15.43
CA ASP A 130 7.53 1.73 15.95
C ASP A 130 6.94 0.42 16.49
N ARG A 131 5.78 0.50 17.17
CA ARG A 131 5.09 -0.70 17.67
C ARG A 131 4.61 -1.57 16.52
N TYR A 132 4.09 -0.95 15.45
CA TYR A 132 3.65 -1.67 14.27
C TYR A 132 4.82 -2.30 13.51
N LEU A 133 5.93 -1.58 13.34
CA LEU A 133 7.14 -2.11 12.71
C LEU A 133 7.71 -3.30 13.48
N LYS A 134 7.77 -3.25 14.82
CA LYS A 134 8.18 -4.39 15.65
C LYS A 134 7.27 -5.60 15.49
N LEU A 135 5.96 -5.38 15.44
CA LEU A 135 4.98 -6.43 15.17
C LEU A 135 5.21 -7.04 13.79
N LEU A 136 5.31 -6.20 12.75
CA LEU A 136 5.48 -6.64 11.37
C LEU A 136 6.81 -7.40 11.20
N GLN A 137 7.90 -6.92 11.79
CA GLN A 137 9.21 -7.60 11.79
C GLN A 137 9.11 -9.00 12.40
N SER A 138 8.46 -9.12 13.56
CA SER A 138 8.24 -10.41 14.23
C SER A 138 7.41 -11.38 13.37
N GLN A 139 6.37 -10.88 12.70
CA GLN A 139 5.52 -11.69 11.83
C GLN A 139 6.19 -12.14 10.54
N LEU A 140 7.03 -11.28 9.93
CA LEU A 140 7.72 -11.60 8.68
C LEU A 140 9.00 -12.41 8.91
N GLY A 141 9.56 -12.40 10.12
CA GLY A 141 10.76 -13.16 10.46
C GLY A 141 12.05 -12.66 9.80
N CYS A 142 12.05 -11.42 9.28
CA CYS A 142 13.20 -10.79 8.64
C CYS A 142 13.38 -9.35 9.12
N PRO A 143 14.59 -8.76 8.97
CA PRO A 143 14.82 -7.35 9.29
C PRO A 143 13.86 -6.41 8.53
N LEU A 144 13.37 -5.38 9.22
CA LEU A 144 12.72 -4.23 8.62
C LEU A 144 13.67 -3.03 8.67
N VAL A 145 14.04 -2.50 7.52
CA VAL A 145 15.06 -1.45 7.40
C VAL A 145 14.45 -0.19 6.79
N PRO A 146 14.56 0.98 7.43
CA PRO A 146 14.23 2.25 6.81
C PRO A 146 15.10 2.48 5.57
N ALA A 147 14.53 2.98 4.48
CA ALA A 147 15.26 3.14 3.22
C ALA A 147 16.47 4.08 3.30
N ASP A 148 16.42 5.08 4.18
CA ASP A 148 17.52 6.00 4.48
C ASP A 148 18.65 5.35 5.31
N GLN A 149 18.44 4.13 5.80
CA GLN A 149 19.43 3.33 6.54
C GLN A 149 19.88 2.09 5.76
N TRP A 150 19.41 1.91 4.52
CA TRP A 150 19.74 0.73 3.72
C TRP A 150 21.25 0.57 3.49
N GLU A 151 21.94 1.63 3.06
CA GLU A 151 23.38 1.58 2.76
C GLU A 151 24.23 1.18 3.98
N VAL A 152 23.86 1.66 5.16
CA VAL A 152 24.52 1.31 6.43
C VAL A 152 24.26 -0.16 6.75
N PHE A 153 23.00 -0.60 6.65
CA PHE A 153 22.60 -1.97 6.92
C PHE A 153 23.31 -2.96 5.97
N GLU A 154 23.39 -2.65 4.68
CA GLU A 154 24.06 -3.48 3.68
C GLU A 154 25.57 -3.62 3.97
N THR A 155 26.20 -2.55 4.47
CA THR A 155 27.61 -2.57 4.87
C THR A 155 27.84 -3.45 6.11
N GLU A 156 26.94 -3.39 7.10
CA GLU A 156 27.03 -4.18 8.34
C GLU A 156 26.59 -5.64 8.15
N HIS A 157 25.73 -5.90 7.18
CA HIS A 157 25.12 -7.20 6.90
C HIS A 157 25.25 -7.56 5.41
N PRO A 158 26.47 -7.80 4.91
CA PRO A 158 26.69 -8.10 3.50
C PRO A 158 25.95 -9.38 3.08
N GLY A 159 25.39 -9.36 1.87
CA GLY A 159 24.63 -10.49 1.30
C GLY A 159 23.13 -10.46 1.57
N TYR A 160 22.63 -9.46 2.31
CA TYR A 160 21.20 -9.19 2.38
C TYR A 160 20.72 -8.52 1.10
N GLN A 161 19.65 -9.04 0.50
CA GLN A 161 19.01 -8.44 -0.67
C GLN A 161 17.76 -7.63 -0.26
N PRO A 162 17.58 -6.40 -0.79
CA PRO A 162 16.48 -5.54 -0.38
C PRO A 162 15.16 -5.93 -1.05
N ARG A 163 14.11 -6.02 -0.25
CA ARG A 163 12.73 -6.23 -0.68
C ARG A 163 11.90 -4.98 -0.38
N PRO A 164 11.57 -4.12 -1.37
CA PRO A 164 10.84 -2.88 -1.11
C PRO A 164 9.42 -3.14 -0.62
N LEU A 165 9.10 -2.63 0.57
CA LEU A 165 7.74 -2.52 1.09
C LEU A 165 7.05 -1.30 0.46
N ALA A 166 6.74 -1.41 -0.83
CA ALA A 166 6.05 -0.40 -1.62
C ALA A 166 5.03 -1.05 -2.55
N LEU A 167 3.78 -0.57 -2.54
CA LEU A 167 2.73 -1.10 -3.43
C LEU A 167 3.05 -0.80 -4.90
N ALA A 168 3.22 0.48 -5.23
CA ALA A 168 3.52 0.93 -6.59
C ALA A 168 4.98 1.40 -6.72
N PRO A 169 5.56 1.33 -7.95
CA PRO A 169 6.88 1.88 -8.23
C PRO A 169 7.01 3.35 -7.85
N ASN A 170 8.06 3.65 -7.11
CA ASN A 170 8.46 4.99 -6.69
C ASN A 170 9.98 5.06 -6.57
N ARG A 171 10.51 6.26 -6.29
CA ARG A 171 11.96 6.52 -6.18
C ARG A 171 12.69 5.51 -5.27
N MET A 172 12.11 5.13 -4.14
CA MET A 172 12.71 4.16 -3.22
C MET A 172 12.78 2.77 -3.84
N SER A 173 11.65 2.24 -4.35
CA SER A 173 11.65 0.90 -4.93
C SER A 173 12.51 0.80 -6.20
N GLU A 174 12.58 1.88 -6.98
CA GLU A 174 13.44 1.97 -8.16
C GLU A 174 14.92 1.95 -7.79
N ALA A 175 15.33 2.73 -6.78
CA ALA A 175 16.71 2.72 -6.28
C ALA A 175 17.11 1.36 -5.72
N LEU A 176 16.25 0.72 -4.93
CA LEU A 176 16.51 -0.61 -4.37
C LEU A 176 16.59 -1.68 -5.47
N ARG A 177 15.77 -1.58 -6.51
CA ARG A 177 15.83 -2.48 -7.67
C ARG A 177 17.14 -2.33 -8.43
N GLN A 178 17.67 -1.11 -8.59
CA GLN A 178 18.98 -0.87 -9.20
C GLN A 178 20.12 -1.45 -8.36
N ALA A 179 19.95 -1.53 -7.04
CA ALA A 179 20.87 -2.20 -6.11
C ALA A 179 20.69 -3.73 -6.05
N GLY A 180 20.01 -4.35 -7.03
CA GLY A 180 19.79 -5.80 -7.06
C GLY A 180 18.62 -6.29 -6.20
N GLY A 181 17.79 -5.38 -5.69
CA GLY A 181 16.56 -5.69 -4.99
C GLY A 181 15.40 -6.14 -5.88
N SER A 182 14.30 -6.52 -5.23
CA SER A 182 13.09 -6.97 -5.94
C SER A 182 12.24 -5.80 -6.45
N PRO A 183 11.32 -6.03 -7.41
CA PRO A 183 10.39 -5.00 -7.86
C PRO A 183 9.38 -4.61 -6.76
N ALA A 184 8.57 -3.57 -7.02
CA ALA A 184 7.49 -3.17 -6.14
C ALA A 184 6.39 -4.25 -6.06
N LEU A 185 5.59 -4.23 -4.99
CA LEU A 185 4.66 -5.32 -4.67
C LEU A 185 3.60 -5.55 -5.77
N LEU A 186 3.06 -4.51 -6.40
CA LEU A 186 2.08 -4.67 -7.49
C LEU A 186 2.68 -5.22 -8.79
N GLU A 187 4.01 -5.19 -8.95
CA GLU A 187 4.69 -5.83 -10.07
C GLU A 187 4.85 -7.34 -9.85
N VAL A 188 4.69 -7.82 -8.61
CA VAL A 188 4.78 -9.25 -8.27
C VAL A 188 3.42 -9.93 -8.49
N PRO A 189 3.29 -10.91 -9.42
CA PRO A 189 1.99 -11.50 -9.78
C PRO A 189 1.21 -12.09 -8.60
N LEU A 190 1.90 -12.77 -7.67
CA LEU A 190 1.31 -13.32 -6.45
C LEU A 190 0.65 -12.23 -5.61
N VAL A 191 1.37 -11.13 -5.38
CA VAL A 191 0.91 -10.03 -4.53
C VAL A 191 -0.20 -9.25 -5.23
N ARG A 192 -0.05 -8.96 -6.53
CA ARG A 192 -1.08 -8.28 -7.32
C ARG A 192 -2.41 -9.05 -7.31
N SER A 193 -2.37 -10.34 -7.63
CA SER A 193 -3.58 -11.17 -7.67
C SER A 193 -4.20 -11.32 -6.29
N GLY A 194 -3.38 -11.58 -5.26
CA GLY A 194 -3.85 -11.67 -3.89
C GLY A 194 -4.50 -10.37 -3.40
N LEU A 195 -3.93 -9.21 -3.72
CA LEU A 195 -4.53 -7.93 -3.34
C LEU A 195 -5.86 -7.68 -4.07
N ILE A 196 -5.98 -8.05 -5.34
CA ILE A 196 -7.25 -7.96 -6.08
C ILE A 196 -8.31 -8.81 -5.38
N ASP A 197 -7.98 -10.05 -5.00
CA ASP A 197 -8.92 -10.94 -4.32
C ASP A 197 -9.33 -10.38 -2.94
N LEU A 198 -8.39 -9.81 -2.17
CA LEU A 198 -8.68 -9.18 -0.88
C LEU A 198 -9.62 -7.97 -1.02
N LEU A 199 -9.41 -7.13 -2.03
CA LEU A 199 -10.22 -5.94 -2.26
C LEU A 199 -11.59 -6.29 -2.83
N ALA A 200 -11.68 -7.33 -3.67
CA ALA A 200 -12.93 -7.80 -4.23
C ALA A 200 -13.83 -8.51 -3.20
N ALA A 201 -13.23 -9.09 -2.16
CA ALA A 201 -13.94 -9.74 -1.05
C ALA A 201 -14.47 -8.76 0.01
N LEU A 202 -14.22 -7.46 -0.15
CA LEU A 202 -14.85 -6.44 0.69
C LEU A 202 -16.38 -6.43 0.44
N PRO A 203 -17.20 -6.35 1.50
CA PRO A 203 -18.66 -6.31 1.37
C PRO A 203 -19.22 -5.23 0.44
#